data_AF-A0A9E6EUR0-F1
#
_entry.id   AF-A0A9E6EUR0-F1
#
_cell.length_a   1.000
_cell.length_b   1.000
_cell.length_c   1.000
_cell.angle_alpha   90.00
_cell.angle_beta   90.00
_cell.angle_gamma   90.00
#
_symmetry.space_group_name_H-M   'P 1'
#
loop_
_entity.id
_entity.type
_entity.pdbx_description
1 polymer ?
#
loop_
_entity_poly.entity_id
_entity_poly.type
_entity_poly.pdbx_seq_one_letter_code
_entity_poly.pdbx_strand_id
1 'polypeptide(L)'
;MKAINQLRKSQIKYIRYTFFCLTIFITTSILNYNSFAQRQKYAYGTAAVCIYSASDTMQHKAPPVKEVKIGSTAKEVLEILNYPNDKLIIENTNKEKWMYEDRTVYFENNRVKIIQQVKSKKGKFIKIPEQTFGLVALL
;
A
#
# COMPACT_ATOMS: atom_id res chain seq x y z
N MET A 1 6.34 22.64 53.94
CA MET A 1 5.25 21.87 53.29
C MET A 1 4.46 22.61 52.20
N LYS A 2 4.36 23.96 52.18
CA LYS A 2 3.60 24.71 51.14
C LYS A 2 4.16 24.59 49.71
N ALA A 3 5.48 24.45 49.53
CA ALA A 3 6.13 24.41 48.21
C ALA A 3 5.84 23.12 47.40
N ILE A 4 5.71 21.97 48.07
CA ILE A 4 5.46 20.67 47.41
C ILE A 4 4.05 20.62 46.78
N ASN A 5 3.06 21.23 47.45
CA ASN A 5 1.69 21.32 46.94
C ASN A 5 1.57 22.26 45.73
N GLN A 6 2.42 23.27 45.62
CA GLN A 6 2.45 24.15 44.44
C GLN A 6 3.05 23.42 43.22
N LEU A 7 4.11 22.64 43.42
CA LEU A 7 4.71 21.85 42.33
C LEU A 7 3.72 20.83 41.73
N ARG A 8 2.97 20.12 42.58
CA ARG A 8 1.95 19.15 42.10
C ARG A 8 0.83 19.80 41.30
N LYS A 9 0.37 21.00 41.69
CA LYS A 9 -0.65 21.74 40.95
C LYS A 9 -0.18 22.20 39.57
N SER A 10 1.11 22.53 39.43
CA SER A 10 1.70 22.92 38.15
C SER A 10 1.82 21.72 37.19
N GLN A 11 2.30 20.57 37.69
CA GLN A 11 2.46 19.35 36.88
C GLN A 11 1.13 18.83 36.32
N ILE A 12 0.05 18.89 37.10
CA ILE A 12 -1.29 18.47 36.65
C ILE A 12 -1.83 19.38 35.52
N LYS A 13 -1.47 20.67 35.50
CA LYS A 13 -1.87 21.57 34.41
C LYS A 13 -1.16 21.22 33.10
N TYR A 14 0.13 20.88 33.17
CA TYR A 14 0.92 20.52 31.99
C TYR A 14 0.41 19.23 31.33
N ILE A 15 0.08 18.21 32.13
CA ILE A 15 -0.48 16.94 31.64
C ILE A 15 -1.82 17.14 30.94
N ARG A 16 -2.69 18.04 31.43
CA ARG A 16 -3.98 18.32 30.77
C ARG A 16 -3.81 19.00 29.41
N TYR A 17 -2.81 19.86 29.27
CA TYR A 17 -2.56 20.59 28.02
C TYR A 17 -1.99 19.68 26.93
N THR A 18 -1.12 18.72 27.29
CA THR A 18 -0.54 17.78 26.32
C THR A 18 -1.59 16.81 25.77
N PHE A 19 -2.50 16.30 26.62
CA PHE A 19 -3.62 15.45 26.16
C PHE A 19 -4.56 16.23 25.22
N PHE A 20 -4.88 17.48 25.54
CA PHE A 20 -5.76 18.30 24.69
C PHE A 20 -5.18 18.52 23.28
N CYS A 21 -3.90 18.89 23.18
CA CYS A 21 -3.24 19.09 21.88
C CYS A 21 -3.17 17.80 21.04
N LEU A 22 -2.95 16.65 21.68
CA LEU A 22 -2.82 15.37 20.97
C LEU A 22 -4.17 14.90 20.41
N THR A 23 -5.28 15.17 21.11
CA THR A 23 -6.62 14.87 20.58
C THR A 23 -6.99 15.72 19.36
N ILE A 24 -6.60 17.01 19.33
CA ILE A 24 -6.85 17.89 18.18
C ILE A 24 -6.05 17.40 16.95
N PHE A 25 -4.82 16.94 17.14
CA PHE A 25 -3.99 16.45 16.04
C PHE A 25 -4.55 15.18 15.38
N ILE A 26 -5.04 14.24 16.20
CA ILE A 26 -5.64 12.99 15.71
C ILE A 26 -6.95 13.26 14.96
N THR A 27 -7.84 14.12 15.50
CA THR A 27 -9.13 14.41 14.84
C THR A 27 -8.96 15.14 13.51
N THR A 28 -7.99 16.06 13.43
CA THR A 28 -7.69 16.78 12.17
C THR A 28 -7.14 15.83 11.10
N SER A 29 -6.36 14.82 11.49
CA SER A 29 -5.81 13.83 10.56
C SER A 29 -6.89 12.92 9.96
N ILE A 30 -7.92 12.54 10.74
CA ILE A 30 -9.01 11.67 10.27
C ILE A 30 -9.93 12.38 9.27
N LEU A 31 -10.22 13.68 9.48
CA LEU A 31 -11.07 14.44 8.56
C LEU A 31 -10.40 14.69 7.20
N ASN A 32 -9.06 14.76 7.15
CA ASN A 32 -8.33 14.99 5.89
C ASN A 32 -8.32 13.75 4.96
N TYR A 33 -8.35 12.54 5.53
CA TYR A 33 -8.39 11.29 4.75
C TYR A 33 -9.67 11.13 3.90
N ASN A 34 -10.80 11.68 4.35
CA ASN A 34 -12.07 11.51 3.64
C ASN A 34 -12.22 12.42 2.40
N SER A 35 -11.45 13.50 2.26
CA SER A 35 -11.61 14.43 1.12
C SER A 35 -10.88 13.98 -0.15
N PHE A 36 -9.89 13.09 -0.04
CA PHE A 36 -9.07 12.67 -1.18
C PHE A 36 -9.73 11.55 -2.01
N ALA A 37 -10.52 10.68 -1.38
CA ALA A 37 -11.18 9.55 -2.06
C ALA A 37 -12.33 9.96 -3.00
N GLN A 38 -12.83 11.20 -2.89
CA GLN A 38 -14.03 11.63 -3.62
C GLN A 38 -13.73 12.35 -4.95
N ARG A 39 -12.47 12.73 -5.24
CA ARG A 39 -12.11 13.48 -6.46
C ARG A 39 -11.82 12.62 -7.70
N GLN A 40 -11.69 11.30 -7.58
CA GLN A 40 -11.40 10.43 -8.73
C GLN A 40 -12.64 9.95 -9.49
N LYS A 41 -13.86 10.20 -9.00
CA LYS A 41 -15.09 9.63 -9.58
C LYS A 41 -15.82 10.50 -10.61
N TYR A 42 -15.40 11.74 -10.85
CA TYR A 42 -16.19 12.69 -11.68
C TYR A 42 -15.43 13.35 -12.86
N ALA A 43 -14.24 12.87 -13.22
CA ALA A 43 -13.48 13.40 -14.37
C ALA A 43 -13.60 12.55 -15.65
N TYR A 44 -14.63 11.70 -15.76
CA TYR A 44 -14.92 10.88 -16.95
C TYR A 44 -16.35 11.11 -17.46
N GLY A 45 -16.76 12.37 -17.52
CA GLY A 45 -18.04 12.75 -18.11
C GLY A 45 -17.83 13.86 -19.12
N THR A 46 -18.19 13.59 -20.37
CA THR A 46 -18.55 14.59 -21.40
C THR A 46 -17.43 15.48 -21.95
N ALA A 47 -16.62 14.89 -22.83
CA ALA A 47 -16.33 15.54 -24.11
C ALA A 47 -16.50 14.50 -25.22
N ALA A 48 -17.70 14.49 -25.83
CA ALA A 48 -17.97 13.80 -27.07
C ALA A 48 -17.08 14.44 -28.15
N VAL A 49 -15.94 13.80 -28.42
CA VAL A 49 -15.10 14.14 -29.57
C VAL A 49 -15.55 13.26 -30.72
N CYS A 50 -15.86 13.94 -31.82
CA CYS A 50 -16.45 13.40 -33.03
C CYS A 50 -15.74 12.15 -33.53
N ILE A 51 -16.56 11.16 -33.87
CA ILE A 51 -16.24 9.95 -34.61
C ILE A 51 -15.60 10.36 -35.95
N TYR A 52 -14.29 10.15 -36.08
CA TYR A 52 -13.65 10.01 -37.39
C TYR A 52 -13.28 8.55 -37.57
N SER A 53 -14.13 7.89 -38.35
CA SER A 53 -13.96 6.56 -38.92
C SER A 53 -12.75 6.57 -39.86
N ALA A 54 -11.58 6.22 -39.36
CA ALA A 54 -10.48 5.76 -40.19
C ALA A 54 -10.19 4.31 -39.79
N SER A 55 -10.73 3.39 -40.58
CA SER A 55 -10.49 1.96 -40.52
C SER A 55 -9.06 1.68 -41.00
N ASP A 56 -8.07 2.23 -40.32
CA ASP A 56 -6.69 1.81 -40.47
C ASP A 56 -6.51 0.64 -39.52
N THR A 57 -6.21 -0.53 -40.07
CA THR A 57 -5.90 -1.74 -39.31
C THR A 57 -4.58 -1.53 -38.57
N MET A 58 -4.59 -0.69 -37.54
CA MET A 58 -3.54 -0.63 -36.55
C MET A 58 -3.59 -1.96 -35.84
N GLN A 59 -2.70 -2.87 -36.24
CA GLN A 59 -2.25 -3.95 -35.39
C GLN A 59 -1.78 -3.28 -34.09
N HIS A 60 -2.66 -3.18 -33.11
CA HIS A 60 -2.31 -2.96 -31.72
C HIS A 60 -1.54 -4.19 -31.26
N LYS A 61 -0.30 -4.29 -31.75
CA LYS A 61 0.74 -5.12 -31.17
C LYS A 61 0.85 -4.60 -29.76
N ALA A 62 0.30 -5.37 -28.82
CA ALA A 62 0.32 -5.02 -27.41
C ALA A 62 1.74 -4.54 -27.07
N PRO A 63 1.89 -3.39 -26.39
CA PRO A 63 3.20 -2.88 -26.05
C PRO A 63 3.99 -4.01 -25.37
N PRO A 64 5.27 -4.21 -25.73
CA PRO A 64 6.05 -5.32 -25.22
C PRO A 64 6.00 -5.29 -23.69
N VAL A 65 5.50 -6.37 -23.09
CA VAL A 65 5.44 -6.52 -21.64
C VAL A 65 6.87 -6.40 -21.13
N LYS A 66 7.14 -5.34 -20.37
CA LYS A 66 8.47 -5.13 -19.80
C LYS A 66 8.71 -6.23 -18.76
N GLU A 67 9.71 -7.07 -19.00
CA GLU A 67 10.13 -8.10 -18.06
C GLU A 67 11.32 -7.63 -17.23
N VAL A 68 11.33 -7.98 -15.94
CA VAL A 68 12.47 -7.73 -15.05
C VAL A 68 13.61 -8.66 -15.44
N LYS A 69 14.81 -8.11 -15.63
CA LYS A 69 16.03 -8.84 -16.00
C LYS A 69 17.03 -8.85 -14.87
N ILE A 70 17.92 -9.84 -14.88
CA ILE A 70 19.09 -9.86 -13.99
C ILE A 70 19.97 -8.64 -14.31
N GLY A 71 20.43 -7.95 -13.27
CA GLY A 71 21.21 -6.72 -13.39
C GLY A 71 20.39 -5.43 -13.38
N SER A 72 19.07 -5.50 -13.53
CA SER A 72 18.17 -4.34 -13.42
C SER A 72 18.30 -3.66 -12.05
N THR A 73 18.12 -2.35 -12.03
CA THR A 73 18.17 -1.55 -10.80
C THR A 73 16.85 -1.68 -10.02
N ALA A 74 16.90 -1.45 -8.71
CA ALA A 74 15.68 -1.43 -7.88
C ALA A 74 14.60 -0.48 -8.42
N LYS A 75 15.00 0.65 -9.01
CA LYS A 75 14.09 1.62 -9.64
C LYS A 75 13.37 1.03 -10.86
N GLU A 76 14.10 0.37 -11.76
CA GLU A 76 13.50 -0.30 -12.93
C GLU A 76 12.51 -1.40 -12.48
N VAL A 77 12.84 -2.15 -11.42
CA VAL A 77 11.94 -3.17 -10.90
C VAL A 77 10.66 -2.56 -10.37
N LEU A 78 10.73 -1.42 -9.67
CA LEU A 78 9.54 -0.69 -9.21
C LEU A 78 8.70 -0.16 -10.39
N GLU A 79 9.33 0.29 -11.47
CA GLU A 79 8.60 0.75 -12.67
C GLU A 79 7.88 -0.39 -13.41
N ILE A 80 8.39 -1.63 -13.29
CA ILE A 80 7.84 -2.80 -13.99
C ILE A 80 6.80 -3.55 -13.12
N LEU A 81 7.13 -3.82 -11.87
CA LEU A 81 6.33 -4.67 -10.96
C LEU A 81 5.55 -3.87 -9.91
N ASN A 82 5.70 -2.55 -9.87
CA ASN A 82 5.23 -1.69 -8.78
C ASN A 82 5.89 -2.05 -7.44
N TYR A 83 5.26 -1.64 -6.33
CA TYR A 83 5.75 -1.86 -4.98
C TYR A 83 5.64 -3.34 -4.57
N PRO A 84 6.67 -3.90 -3.90
CA PRO A 84 6.59 -5.25 -3.35
C PRO A 84 5.62 -5.32 -2.18
N ASN A 85 5.05 -6.50 -1.95
CA ASN A 85 4.19 -6.78 -0.80
C ASN A 85 4.98 -6.74 0.50
N ASP A 86 6.23 -7.21 0.46
CA ASP A 86 7.15 -7.20 1.59
C ASP A 86 8.58 -6.91 1.12
N LYS A 87 9.34 -6.20 1.96
CA LYS A 87 10.71 -5.79 1.70
C LYS A 87 11.57 -6.08 2.93
N LEU A 88 12.54 -6.98 2.76
CA LEU A 88 13.55 -7.31 3.75
C LEU A 88 14.90 -6.73 3.33
N ILE A 89 15.45 -5.85 4.14
CA ILE A 89 16.81 -5.29 3.97
C ILE A 89 17.70 -6.01 4.99
N ILE A 90 18.78 -6.63 4.54
CA ILE A 90 19.73 -7.29 5.43
C ILE A 90 20.78 -6.26 5.81
N GLU A 91 20.68 -5.67 7.00
CA GLU A 91 21.62 -4.66 7.48
C GLU A 91 23.09 -5.11 7.36
N ASN A 92 24.00 -4.17 7.08
CA ASN A 92 25.44 -4.39 6.90
C ASN A 92 25.86 -5.27 5.71
N THR A 93 24.91 -5.78 4.92
CA THR A 93 25.18 -6.39 3.63
C THR A 93 24.34 -5.64 2.61
N ASN A 94 24.88 -5.17 1.49
CA ASN A 94 24.08 -4.43 0.48
C ASN A 94 23.09 -5.35 -0.25
N LYS A 95 22.36 -6.19 0.47
CA LYS A 95 21.47 -7.24 0.02
C LYS A 95 20.05 -6.90 0.44
N GLU A 96 19.15 -6.97 -0.52
CA GLU A 96 17.73 -6.77 -0.27
C GLU A 96 16.94 -7.93 -0.88
N LYS A 97 15.84 -8.30 -0.23
CA LYS A 97 14.90 -9.31 -0.72
C LYS A 97 13.52 -8.68 -0.79
N TRP A 98 12.93 -8.69 -1.97
CA TRP A 98 11.61 -8.11 -2.22
C TRP A 98 10.66 -9.22 -2.62
N MET A 99 9.51 -9.28 -1.96
CA MET A 99 8.50 -10.33 -2.18
C MET A 99 7.29 -9.74 -2.87
N TYR A 100 6.91 -10.35 -3.99
CA TYR A 100 5.70 -10.09 -4.76
C TYR A 100 4.78 -11.31 -4.66
N GLU A 101 3.55 -11.17 -5.16
CA GLU A 101 2.55 -12.24 -5.10
C GLU A 101 3.00 -13.52 -5.86
N ASP A 102 3.64 -13.35 -7.02
CA ASP A 102 4.03 -14.46 -7.91
C ASP A 102 5.54 -14.76 -7.89
N ARG A 103 6.38 -13.89 -7.33
CA ARG A 103 7.84 -14.01 -7.37
C ARG A 103 8.54 -13.29 -6.21
N THR A 104 9.78 -13.67 -5.98
CA THR A 104 10.71 -13.01 -5.06
C THR A 104 11.92 -12.54 -5.84
N VAL A 105 12.32 -11.28 -5.63
CA VAL A 105 13.47 -10.66 -6.28
C VAL A 105 14.54 -10.39 -5.23
N TYR A 106 15.76 -10.84 -5.49
CA TYR A 106 16.92 -10.63 -4.63
C TYR A 106 17.85 -9.61 -5.28
N PHE A 107 18.22 -8.60 -4.52
CA PHE A 107 19.14 -7.55 -4.91
C PHE A 107 20.47 -7.71 -4.17
N GLU A 108 21.56 -7.40 -4.86
CA GLU A 108 22.89 -7.28 -4.30
C GLU A 108 23.55 -6.03 -4.92
N ASN A 109 24.03 -5.11 -4.09
CA ASN A 109 24.55 -3.81 -4.52
C ASN A 109 23.57 -3.04 -5.43
N ASN A 110 22.29 -2.99 -5.03
CA ASN A 110 21.20 -2.30 -5.75
C ASN A 110 20.88 -2.85 -7.16
N ARG A 111 21.31 -4.08 -7.47
CA ARG A 111 21.02 -4.75 -8.74
C ARG A 111 20.41 -6.13 -8.53
N VAL A 112 19.47 -6.51 -9.40
CA VAL A 112 18.84 -7.84 -9.36
C VAL A 112 19.88 -8.92 -9.59
N LYS A 113 20.02 -9.83 -8.64
CA LYS A 113 20.91 -10.99 -8.72
C LYS A 113 20.14 -12.27 -9.03
N ILE A 114 18.99 -12.47 -8.37
CA ILE A 114 18.19 -13.69 -8.47
C ILE A 114 16.70 -13.32 -8.53
N ILE A 115 15.97 -14.00 -9.41
CA ILE A 115 14.51 -13.92 -9.49
C ILE A 115 13.98 -15.34 -9.27
N GLN A 116 13.21 -15.53 -8.20
CA GLN A 116 12.61 -16.82 -7.85
C GLN A 116 11.10 -16.74 -8.02
N GLN A 117 10.53 -17.52 -8.94
CA GLN A 117 9.08 -17.62 -9.06
C GLN A 117 8.53 -18.41 -7.87
N VAL A 118 7.52 -17.86 -7.20
CA VAL A 118 6.77 -18.59 -6.20
C VAL A 118 5.84 -19.50 -7.01
N LYS A 119 6.11 -20.81 -6.99
CA LYS A 119 5.16 -21.77 -7.53
C LYS A 119 3.92 -21.71 -6.65
N SER A 120 2.97 -20.84 -7.02
CA SER A 120 1.64 -20.86 -6.44
C SER A 120 1.12 -22.28 -6.67
N LYS A 121 1.00 -23.05 -5.59
CA LYS A 121 0.32 -24.35 -5.63
C LYS A 121 -1.11 -24.02 -6.04
N LYS A 122 -1.39 -24.09 -7.36
CA LYS A 122 -2.69 -23.85 -7.97
C LYS A 122 -3.75 -24.42 -7.03
N GLY A 123 -4.60 -23.53 -6.53
CA GLY A 123 -5.46 -23.77 -5.38
C GLY A 123 -6.21 -25.07 -5.49
N LYS A 124 -5.94 -25.99 -4.55
CA LYS A 124 -7.01 -26.79 -3.99
C LYS A 124 -7.87 -25.78 -3.23
N PHE A 125 -8.94 -25.28 -3.86
CA PHE A 125 -9.97 -24.50 -3.18
C PHE A 125 -10.43 -25.33 -1.99
N ILE A 126 -9.97 -24.98 -0.79
CA ILE A 126 -10.59 -25.49 0.43
C ILE A 126 -11.91 -24.73 0.46
N LYS A 127 -13.00 -25.41 0.09
CA LYS A 127 -14.35 -24.94 0.41
C LYS A 127 -14.34 -24.66 1.91
N ILE A 128 -14.32 -23.40 2.29
CA ILE A 128 -14.59 -23.00 3.66
C ILE A 128 -16.07 -23.35 3.83
N PRO A 129 -16.44 -24.33 4.69
CA PRO A 129 -17.85 -24.57 4.96
C PRO A 129 -18.40 -23.26 5.50
N GLU A 130 -19.38 -22.72 4.79
CA GLU A 130 -20.18 -21.59 5.19
C GLU A 130 -20.72 -21.89 6.58
N GLN A 131 -20.04 -21.39 7.61
CA GLN A 131 -20.55 -21.47 8.97
C GLN A 131 -21.72 -20.51 9.01
N THR A 132 -22.91 -21.09 8.91
CA THR A 132 -24.21 -20.47 9.13
C THR A 132 -24.13 -19.68 10.43
N PHE A 133 -24.02 -18.35 10.34
CA PHE A 133 -24.29 -17.48 11.46
C PHE A 133 -25.79 -17.59 11.75
N GLY A 134 -26.15 -18.59 12.54
CA GLY A 134 -27.48 -18.71 13.13
C GLY A 134 -27.72 -17.48 14.00
N LEU A 135 -28.52 -16.56 13.48
CA LEU A 135 -29.18 -15.50 14.23
C LEU A 135 -30.07 -16.16 15.29
N VAL A 136 -29.55 -16.30 16.51
CA VAL A 136 -30.39 -16.58 17.68
C VAL A 136 -31.06 -15.27 18.06
N ALA A 137 -32.28 -15.08 17.55
CA ALA A 137 -33.24 -14.16 18.16
C ALA A 137 -33.73 -14.83 19.45
N LEU A 138 -33.44 -14.23 20.60
CA LEU A 138 -34.06 -14.61 21.86
C LEU A 138 -34.79 -13.38 22.42
N LEU A 139 -36.09 -13.60 22.56
CA LEU A 139 -37.12 -12.78 23.19
C LEU A 139 -36.78 -12.47 24.65
#